data_AF-A0A6I1KJV2-F1
#
_entry.id   AF-A0A6I1KJV2-F1
#
_cell.length_a   1.000
_cell.length_b   1.000
_cell.length_c   1.000
_cell.angle_alpha   90.00
_cell.angle_beta   90.00
_cell.angle_gamma   90.00
#
_symmetry.space_group_name_H-M   'P 1'
#
loop_
_entity.id
_entity.type
_entity.pdbx_description
1 polymer ?
#
loop_
_entity_poly.entity_id
_entity_poly.type
_entity_poly.pdbx_seq_one_letter_code
_entity_poly.pdbx_strand_id
1 'polypeptide(L)' 'MPKTKQKIEIEALNLDIQARARLAGKLLMSLDEPSVSEVERLWLDEAERRLDEYRAGKVQGLPAKDVFQRAIAE' A
#
# COMPACT_ATOMS: atom_id res chain seq x y z
N MET A 1 -8.14 -24.47 -12.90
CA MET A 1 -8.65 -23.74 -14.09
C MET A 1 -9.01 -22.33 -13.65
N PRO A 2 -8.55 -21.26 -14.34
CA PRO A 2 -8.99 -19.91 -14.02
C PRO A 2 -10.51 -19.83 -14.21
N LYS A 3 -11.24 -19.26 -13.24
CA LYS A 3 -12.67 -18.99 -13.42
C LYS A 3 -12.82 -17.92 -14.50
N THR A 4 -13.72 -18.11 -15.46
CA THR A 4 -14.04 -17.10 -16.46
C THR A 4 -14.75 -15.91 -15.79
N LYS A 5 -14.56 -14.68 -16.32
CA LYS A 5 -15.19 -13.45 -15.79
C LYS A 5 -16.70 -13.63 -15.57
N GLN A 6 -17.37 -14.22 -16.56
CA GLN A 6 -18.80 -14.53 -16.52
C GLN A 6 -19.20 -15.43 -15.34
N LYS A 7 -18.37 -16.42 -14.98
CA LYS A 7 -18.65 -17.29 -13.82
C LYS A 7 -18.53 -16.52 -12.50
N ILE A 8 -17.55 -15.62 -12.39
CA ILE A 8 -17.35 -14.78 -11.20
C ILE A 8 -18.54 -13.82 -11.03
N GLU A 9 -18.99 -13.20 -12.12
CA GLU A 9 -20.15 -12.31 -12.10
C GLU A 9 -21.42 -13.02 -11.63
N ILE A 10 -21.72 -14.20 -12.19
CA ILE A 10 -22.87 -15.01 -11.78
C ILE A 10 -22.79 -15.38 -10.29
N GLU A 11 -21.64 -15.87 -9.82
CA GLU A 11 -21.44 -16.23 -8.42
C GLU A 11 -21.61 -15.01 -7.49
N ALA A 12 -21.10 -13.84 -7.87
CA ALA A 12 -21.21 -12.61 -7.09
C ALA A 12 -22.65 -12.06 -7.03
N LEU A 13 -23.41 -12.18 -8.13
CA LEU A 13 -24.81 -11.77 -8.19
C LEU A 13 -25.72 -12.69 -7.37
N ASN A 14 -25.37 -13.96 -7.21
CA ASN A 14 -26.08 -14.93 -6.38
C ASN A 14 -25.90 -14.74 -4.87
N LEU A 15 -24.98 -13.87 -4.44
CA LEU A 15 -24.82 -13.53 -3.03
C LEU A 15 -26.03 -12.75 -2.50
N ASP A 16 -26.29 -12.86 -1.19
CA ASP A 16 -27.21 -11.96 -0.53
C ASP A 16 -26.75 -10.50 -0.61
N ILE A 17 -27.67 -9.56 -0.39
CA ILE A 17 -27.40 -8.13 -0.55
C ILE A 17 -26.23 -7.63 0.33
N GLN A 18 -26.06 -8.19 1.53
CA GLN A 18 -25.03 -7.77 2.47
C GLN A 18 -23.65 -8.30 2.07
N ALA A 19 -23.58 -9.57 1.67
CA ALA A 19 -22.37 -10.19 1.14
C ALA A 19 -21.94 -9.55 -0.17
N ARG A 20 -22.89 -9.23 -1.06
CA ARG A 20 -22.61 -8.52 -2.31
C ARG A 20 -22.08 -7.11 -2.08
N ALA A 21 -22.67 -6.35 -1.15
CA ALA A 21 -22.18 -5.01 -0.79
C ALA A 21 -20.75 -5.05 -0.22
N ARG A 22 -20.45 -6.01 0.67
CA ARG A 22 -19.08 -6.19 1.19
C ARG A 22 -18.08 -6.56 0.09
N LEU A 23 -18.46 -7.45 -0.82
CA LEU A 23 -17.59 -7.85 -1.94
C LEU A 23 -17.34 -6.66 -2.88
N ALA A 24 -18.36 -5.88 -3.22
CA ALA A 24 -18.22 -4.69 -4.04
C ALA A 24 -17.24 -3.68 -3.42
N GLY A 25 -17.34 -3.44 -2.10
CA GLY A 25 -16.41 -2.55 -1.39
C GLY A 25 -14.96 -3.04 -1.46
N LYS A 26 -14.72 -4.35 -1.25
CA LYS A 26 -13.38 -4.93 -1.37
C LYS A 26 -12.80 -4.82 -2.77
N LEU A 27 -13.62 -5.09 -3.80
CA LEU A 27 -13.21 -4.96 -5.19
C LEU A 27 -12.86 -3.51 -5.53
N LEU A 28 -13.66 -2.55 -5.05
CA LEU A 28 -13.39 -1.14 -5.25
C LEU A 28 -12.06 -0.73 -4.58
N MET A 29 -11.85 -1.10 -3.32
CA MET A 29 -10.60 -0.82 -2.60
C MET A 29 -9.39 -1.44 -3.29
N SER A 30 -9.53 -2.60 -3.93
CA SER A 30 -8.42 -3.22 -4.68
C SER A 30 -8.02 -2.45 -5.93
N LEU A 31 -8.85 -1.54 -6.43
CA LEU A 31 -8.51 -0.66 -7.55
C LEU A 31 -7.75 0.59 -7.09
N ASP A 32 -7.83 0.92 -5.80
CA ASP A 32 -7.13 2.06 -5.19
C ASP A 32 -5.71 1.68 -4.71
N GLU A 33 -5.30 0.42 -4.90
CA GLU A 33 -3.94 -0.01 -4.58
C GLU A 33 -2.95 0.58 -5.61
N PRO A 34 -1.97 1.40 -5.18
CA PRO A 34 -1.03 2.01 -6.09
C PRO A 34 -0.23 0.92 -6.82
N SER A 35 -0.02 1.13 -8.11
CA SER A 35 0.86 0.24 -8.88
C SER A 35 2.25 0.18 -8.25
N VAL A 36 2.99 -0.91 -8.45
CA VAL A 36 4.39 -1.02 -7.98
C VAL A 36 5.22 0.20 -8.42
N SER A 37 5.05 0.64 -9.66
CA SER A 37 5.70 1.86 -10.19
C SER A 37 5.29 3.14 -9.48
N GLU A 38 4.03 3.24 -9.05
CA GLU A 38 3.55 4.40 -8.30
C GLU A 38 4.07 4.38 -6.87
N VAL A 39 4.13 3.21 -6.22
CA VAL A 39 4.78 3.03 -4.93
C VAL A 39 6.25 3.44 -5.01
N GLU A 40 6.99 2.97 -6.01
CA GLU A 40 8.39 3.35 -6.23
C GLU A 40 8.55 4.87 -6.40
N ARG A 41 7.69 5.50 -7.21
CA ARG A 41 7.68 6.96 -7.39
C ARG A 41 7.43 7.70 -6.07
N LEU A 42 6.42 7.28 -5.31
CA LEU A 42 6.08 7.88 -4.01
C LEU A 42 7.22 7.72 -2.98
N TRP A 43 7.93 6.58 -2.99
CA TRP A 43 9.11 6.38 -2.16
C TRP A 43 10.28 7.28 -2.54
N LEU A 44 10.51 7.49 -3.84
CA LEU A 44 11.54 8.41 -4.33
C LEU A 44 11.21 9.85 -3.91
N ASP A 45 9.97 10.30 -4.15
CA ASP A 45 9.51 11.64 -3.76
C ASP A 45 9.71 11.89 -2.26
N GLU A 46 9.35 10.91 -1.42
CA GLU A 46 9.50 11.01 0.03
C GLU A 46 10.97 10.97 0.47
N ALA A 47 11.82 10.15 -0.17
CA ALA A 47 13.24 10.08 0.12
C ALA A 47 13.94 11.40 -0.20
N GLU A 48 13.64 12.01 -1.35
CA GLU A 48 14.14 13.34 -1.73
C GLU A 48 13.69 14.42 -0.75
N ARG A 49 12.39 14.46 -0.42
CA ARG A 49 11.84 15.40 0.55
C ARG A 49 12.56 15.32 1.91
N ARG A 50 12.75 14.10 2.43
CA ARG A 50 13.44 13.88 3.72
C ARG A 50 14.90 14.30 3.67
N LEU A 51 15.59 14.00 2.56
CA LEU A 51 17.00 14.37 2.39
C LEU A 51 17.15 15.90 2.37
N ASP A 52 16.27 16.60 1.68
CA ASP A 52 16.27 18.06 1.61
C ASP A 52 15.96 18.71 2.96
N GLU A 53 14.98 18.18 3.71
CA GLU A 53 14.71 18.64 5.07
C GLU A 53 15.89 18.45 6.01
N TYR A 54 16.60 17.31 5.90
CA TYR A 54 17.80 17.04 6.69
C TYR A 54 18.93 18.01 6.34
N ARG A 55 19.21 18.21 5.04
CA ARG A 55 20.22 19.16 4.55
C ARG A 55 19.91 20.60 4.94
N ALA A 56 18.64 20.97 4.97
CA ALA A 56 18.17 22.27 5.42
C ALA A 56 18.16 22.43 6.96
N GLY A 57 18.50 21.39 7.72
CA GLY A 57 18.51 21.40 9.19
C GLY A 57 17.12 21.44 9.82
N LYS A 58 16.06 21.19 9.05
CA LYS A 58 14.67 21.15 9.57
C LYS A 58 14.40 19.90 10.39
N VAL A 59 15.14 18.83 10.11
CA VAL A 59 15.07 17.55 10.85
C VAL A 59 16.47 17.12 11.24
N GLN A 60 16.58 16.44 12.40
CA GLN A 60 17.83 15.86 12.88
C GLN A 60 17.84 14.35 12.64
N GLY A 61 18.99 13.83 12.21
CA GLY A 61 19.20 12.40 12.08
C GLY A 61 19.38 11.73 13.44
N LEU A 62 19.19 10.40 13.47
CA LEU A 62 19.54 9.57 14.61
C LEU A 62 20.94 8.95 14.40
N PRO A 63 21.73 8.75 15.47
CA PRO A 63 22.97 8.01 15.37
C PRO A 63 22.74 6.60 14.82
N ALA A 64 23.56 6.18 13.84
CA ALA A 64 23.40 4.90 13.17
C ALA A 64 23.41 3.70 14.15
N LYS A 65 24.24 3.76 15.21
CA LYS A 65 24.31 2.73 16.25
C LYS A 65 22.95 2.48 16.91
N ASP A 66 22.22 3.56 17.23
CA ASP A 66 20.93 3.46 17.91
C ASP A 66 19.87 2.88 16.97
N VAL A 67 19.95 3.21 15.68
CA VAL A 67 19.07 2.66 14.63
C VAL A 67 19.30 1.15 14.48
N PHE A 68 20.55 0.70 14.35
CA PHE A 68 20.87 -0.72 14.22
C PHE A 68 20.51 -1.53 15.46
N GLN A 69 20.71 -0.97 16.66
CA GLN A 69 20.29 -1.63 17.89
C GLN A 69 18.78 -1.86 17.96
N ARG A 70 17.97 -0.88 17.51
CA ARG A 70 16.50 -1.04 17.46
C ARG A 70 16.06 -2.07 16.43
N ALA A 71 16.61 -2.01 15.22
CA ALA A 71 16.17 -2.87 14.11
C ALA A 71 16.46 -4.36 14.31
N ILE A 72 17.44 -4.70 15.15
CA ILE A 72 17.83 -6.09 15.44
C ILE A 72 17.13 -6.61 16.71
N ALA A 73 16.51 -5.73 17.50
CA ALA A 73 15.82 -6.08 18.75
C ALA A 73 14.34 -6.49 18.55
N GLU A 74 13.81 -6.38 17.33
CA GLU A 74 12.51 -6.93 16.89
C GLU A 74 12.68 -8.26 16.15
#